data_AF-A0A352M5Z2-F1
#
_entry.id   AF-A0A352M5Z2-F1
#
_cell.length_a   1.000
_cell.length_b   1.000
_cell.length_c   1.000
_cell.angle_alpha   90.00
_cell.angle_beta   90.00
_cell.angle_gamma   90.00
#
_symmetry.space_group_name_H-M   'P 1'
#
loop_
_entity.id
_entity.type
_entity.pdbx_description
1 polymer ?
#
loop_
_entity_poly.entity_id
_entity_poly.type
_entity_poly.pdbx_seq_one_letter_code
_entity_poly.pdbx_strand_id
1 'polypeptide(L)'
;MILAFIMSTYYIFYLLGWTDEKVLNPLRLPLLIAAFAGLLYAAFMYGANNSLMQAPAKFHSIYNSTFYGIYVYLGDIHIILRFLHVIFGAVMIASVTLLAISYFKKDADENFAAYSAAYLRPAFLAAFALQATTGLVMLFAQKPEIFSALTGASPAMTIVLWTGVTAAFVQAFFAHLKSPKIFKKWNLVSLVASSALTLILMAVVRDFIRDSEIGAAFSYMNNPYQWNFVVLGAFFVTLSAGAAAIAYMLFGLKEIK
;
A
#
# COMPACT_ATOMS: atom_id res chain seq x y z
N MET A 1 -11.63 -3.13 -14.34
CA MET A 1 -11.17 -1.73 -14.51
C MET A 1 -9.88 -1.41 -13.75
N ILE A 2 -9.73 -1.77 -12.47
CA ILE A 2 -8.49 -1.51 -11.68
C ILE A 2 -7.23 -1.97 -12.41
N LEU A 3 -7.20 -3.22 -12.91
CA LEU A 3 -6.06 -3.77 -13.65
C LEU A 3 -5.72 -2.94 -14.91
N ALA A 4 -6.72 -2.45 -15.64
CA ALA A 4 -6.48 -1.63 -16.82
C ALA A 4 -5.76 -0.31 -16.46
N PHE A 5 -6.18 0.36 -15.39
CA PHE A 5 -5.49 1.57 -14.91
C PHE A 5 -4.07 1.29 -14.43
N ILE A 6 -3.84 0.18 -13.71
CA ILE A 6 -2.49 -0.23 -13.30
C ILE A 6 -1.60 -0.49 -14.53
N MET A 7 -2.11 -1.22 -15.53
CA MET A 7 -1.37 -1.50 -16.76
C MET A 7 -1.06 -0.21 -17.54
N SER A 8 -2.04 0.68 -17.69
CA SER A 8 -1.83 1.97 -18.35
C SER A 8 -0.78 2.81 -17.62
N THR A 9 -0.86 2.92 -16.29
CA THR A 9 0.15 3.60 -15.47
C THR A 9 1.53 2.98 -15.68
N TYR A 10 1.63 1.64 -15.68
CA TYR A 10 2.89 0.93 -15.90
C TYR A 10 3.49 1.28 -17.27
N TYR A 11 2.70 1.24 -18.34
CA TYR A 11 3.17 1.61 -19.67
C TYR A 11 3.55 3.08 -19.78
N ILE A 12 2.83 3.98 -19.10
CA ILE A 12 3.21 5.39 -19.05
C ILE A 12 4.58 5.55 -18.38
N PHE A 13 4.84 4.88 -17.25
CA PHE A 13 6.16 4.92 -16.62
C PHE A 13 7.25 4.31 -17.48
N TYR A 14 6.95 3.22 -18.20
CA TYR A 14 7.86 2.62 -19.18
C TYR A 14 8.23 3.64 -20.26
N LEU A 15 7.23 4.31 -20.86
CA LEU A 15 7.45 5.34 -21.88
C LEU A 15 8.30 6.49 -21.35
N LEU A 16 7.98 6.99 -20.15
CA LEU A 16 8.70 8.08 -19.50
C LEU A 16 10.14 7.71 -19.08
N GLY A 17 10.40 6.43 -18.81
CA GLY A 17 11.71 5.94 -18.39
C GLY A 17 12.64 5.61 -19.55
N TRP A 18 12.11 5.16 -20.69
CA TRP A 18 12.91 4.67 -21.83
C TRP A 18 12.91 5.57 -23.06
N THR A 19 12.05 6.57 -23.14
CA THR A 19 12.04 7.50 -24.28
C THR A 19 12.89 8.72 -23.97
N ASP A 20 13.63 9.20 -24.98
CA ASP A 20 14.43 10.42 -24.86
C ASP A 20 13.60 11.60 -24.36
N GLU A 21 14.13 12.31 -23.37
CA GLU A 21 13.45 13.42 -22.70
C GLU A 21 13.03 14.52 -23.68
N LYS A 22 13.82 14.77 -24.74
CA LYS A 22 13.53 15.77 -25.76
C LYS A 22 12.24 15.47 -26.55
N VAL A 23 11.94 14.19 -26.77
CA VAL A 23 10.76 13.75 -27.52
C VAL A 23 9.49 13.88 -26.68
N LEU A 24 9.58 13.54 -25.39
CA LEU A 24 8.44 13.55 -24.47
C LEU A 24 8.25 14.85 -23.69
N ASN A 25 9.14 15.83 -23.80
CA ASN A 25 9.13 17.05 -22.98
C ASN A 25 7.73 17.71 -22.83
N PRO A 26 6.94 17.95 -23.91
CA PRO A 26 5.61 18.57 -23.76
C PRO A 26 4.56 17.62 -23.15
N LEU A 27 4.75 16.31 -23.25
CA LEU A 27 3.82 15.29 -22.76
C LEU A 27 4.22 14.72 -21.39
N ARG A 28 5.43 15.00 -20.90
CA ARG A 28 6.01 14.41 -19.69
C ARG A 28 5.16 14.66 -18.46
N LEU A 29 4.80 15.92 -18.22
CA LEU A 29 3.96 16.30 -17.08
C LEU A 29 2.53 15.74 -17.19
N PRO A 30 1.80 15.90 -18.32
CA PRO A 30 0.51 15.25 -18.50
C PRO A 30 0.53 13.73 -18.28
N LEU A 31 1.54 13.04 -18.82
CA LEU A 31 1.70 11.60 -18.65
C LEU A 31 1.97 11.23 -17.18
N LEU A 32 2.82 11.97 -16.47
CA LEU A 32 3.05 11.76 -15.04
C LEU A 32 1.76 11.96 -14.23
N ILE A 33 0.99 13.02 -14.53
CA ILE A 33 -0.30 13.28 -13.89
C ILE A 33 -1.27 12.13 -14.16
N ALA A 34 -1.35 11.65 -15.40
CA ALA A 34 -2.21 10.53 -15.78
C ALA A 34 -1.80 9.23 -15.07
N ALA A 35 -0.51 8.91 -15.02
CA ALA A 35 0.01 7.75 -14.31
C ALA A 35 -0.31 7.82 -12.81
N PHE A 36 -0.11 8.98 -12.20
CA PHE A 36 -0.41 9.22 -10.79
C PHE A 36 -1.91 9.14 -10.50
N ALA A 37 -2.76 9.73 -11.34
CA ALA A 37 -4.20 9.61 -11.24
C ALA A 37 -4.67 8.15 -11.37
N GLY A 38 -4.04 7.36 -12.25
CA GLY A 38 -4.30 5.93 -12.37
C GLY A 38 -3.96 5.14 -11.10
N LEU A 39 -2.83 5.45 -10.45
CA LEU A 39 -2.46 4.85 -9.15
C LEU A 39 -3.45 5.24 -8.04
N LEU A 40 -3.83 6.52 -7.96
CA LEU A 40 -4.81 6.99 -6.99
C LEU A 40 -6.17 6.33 -7.20
N TYR A 41 -6.62 6.23 -8.46
CA TYR A 41 -7.85 5.52 -8.80
C TYR A 41 -7.78 4.04 -8.39
N ALA A 42 -6.67 3.35 -8.66
CA ALA A 42 -6.49 1.96 -8.27
C ALA A 42 -6.53 1.79 -6.74
N ALA A 43 -5.82 2.65 -5.99
CA ALA A 43 -5.83 2.65 -4.53
C ALA A 43 -7.23 2.93 -3.96
N PHE A 44 -7.93 3.90 -4.54
CA PHE A 44 -9.29 4.25 -4.14
C PHE A 44 -10.27 3.10 -4.36
N MET A 45 -10.29 2.52 -5.57
CA MET A 45 -11.18 1.41 -5.91
C MET A 45 -10.88 0.16 -5.08
N TYR A 46 -9.59 -0.13 -4.82
CA TYR A 46 -9.20 -1.24 -3.95
C TYR A 46 -9.68 -1.00 -2.51
N GLY A 47 -9.50 0.21 -1.98
CA GLY A 47 -9.98 0.60 -0.65
C GLY A 47 -11.51 0.52 -0.53
N ALA A 48 -12.24 1.04 -1.54
CA ALA A 48 -13.70 1.00 -1.59
C ALA A 48 -14.23 -0.43 -1.61
N ASN A 49 -13.66 -1.30 -2.47
CA ASN A 49 -14.05 -2.70 -2.54
C ASN A 49 -13.80 -3.43 -1.21
N ASN A 50 -12.64 -3.20 -0.58
CA ASN A 50 -12.33 -3.81 0.71
C ASN A 50 -13.27 -3.34 1.83
N SER A 51 -13.72 -2.09 1.81
CA SER A 51 -14.71 -1.59 2.75
C SER A 51 -16.09 -2.21 2.54
N LEU A 52 -16.50 -2.39 1.28
CA LEU A 52 -17.76 -3.07 0.95
C LEU A 52 -17.74 -4.54 1.39
N MET A 53 -16.61 -5.23 1.26
CA MET A 53 -16.45 -6.62 1.76
C MET A 53 -16.65 -6.76 3.26
N GLN A 54 -16.42 -5.69 4.03
CA GLN A 54 -16.59 -5.68 5.49
C GLN A 54 -18.00 -5.26 5.93
N ALA A 55 -18.81 -4.74 5.01
CA ALA A 55 -20.18 -4.31 5.26
C ALA A 55 -21.19 -5.00 4.32
N PRO A 56 -21.30 -6.34 4.35
CA PRO A 56 -22.16 -7.09 3.43
C PRO A 56 -23.63 -6.66 3.50
N ALA A 57 -24.11 -6.22 4.67
CA ALA A 57 -25.46 -5.69 4.84
C ALA A 57 -25.74 -4.43 4.00
N LYS A 58 -24.73 -3.57 3.78
CA LYS A 58 -24.84 -2.39 2.93
C LYS A 58 -24.73 -2.73 1.44
N PHE A 59 -24.07 -3.83 1.11
CA PHE A 59 -23.79 -4.20 -0.28
C PHE A 59 -25.07 -4.48 -1.08
N HIS A 60 -26.07 -5.12 -0.49
CA HIS A 60 -27.30 -5.49 -1.21
C HIS A 60 -28.07 -4.26 -1.72
N SER A 61 -28.21 -3.21 -0.90
CA SER A 61 -28.89 -1.97 -1.33
C SER A 61 -28.07 -1.20 -2.37
N ILE A 62 -26.75 -1.17 -2.23
CA ILE A 62 -25.85 -0.51 -3.17
C ILE A 62 -25.83 -1.25 -4.52
N TYR A 63 -25.80 -2.58 -4.50
CA TYR A 63 -25.82 -3.42 -5.70
C TYR A 63 -27.05 -3.14 -6.57
N ASN A 64 -28.21 -3.00 -5.93
CA ASN A 64 -29.47 -2.71 -6.60
C ASN A 64 -29.65 -1.23 -6.97
N SER A 65 -28.76 -0.33 -6.52
CA SER A 65 -28.88 1.12 -6.78
C SER A 65 -28.27 1.57 -8.11
N THR A 66 -27.49 0.73 -8.79
CA THR A 66 -26.80 1.13 -10.03
C THR A 66 -26.68 -0.03 -11.01
N PHE A 67 -27.11 0.19 -12.26
CA PHE A 67 -27.05 -0.82 -13.33
C PHE A 67 -25.64 -1.03 -13.91
N TYR A 68 -24.77 -0.01 -13.83
CA TYR A 68 -23.45 0.00 -14.48
C TYR A 68 -22.36 -0.82 -13.76
N GLY A 69 -22.66 -1.44 -12.62
CA GLY A 69 -21.68 -2.22 -11.85
C GLY A 69 -20.56 -1.39 -11.20
N ILE A 70 -20.68 -0.06 -11.19
CA ILE A 70 -19.75 0.86 -10.53
C ILE A 70 -20.32 1.21 -9.15
N TYR A 71 -19.86 0.50 -8.13
CA TYR A 71 -20.32 0.66 -6.76
C TYR A 71 -19.35 1.53 -5.96
N VAL A 72 -19.42 2.85 -6.16
CA VAL A 72 -18.61 3.81 -5.41
C VAL A 72 -19.47 4.42 -4.31
N TYR A 73 -19.32 3.93 -3.09
CA TYR A 73 -20.05 4.44 -1.94
C TYR A 73 -19.29 5.59 -1.26
N LEU A 74 -19.42 6.82 -1.78
CA LEU A 74 -18.74 8.00 -1.21
C LEU A 74 -19.34 8.49 0.12
N GLY A 75 -20.51 7.98 0.51
CA GLY A 75 -21.19 8.38 1.74
C GLY A 75 -20.56 7.84 3.02
N ASP A 76 -19.61 6.90 2.92
CA ASP A 76 -18.92 6.33 4.08
C ASP A 76 -17.56 7.01 4.31
N ILE A 77 -17.45 7.74 5.43
CA ILE A 77 -16.18 8.36 5.83
C ILE A 77 -15.06 7.33 6.01
N HIS A 78 -15.38 6.07 6.33
CA HIS A 78 -14.38 5.00 6.45
C HIS A 78 -13.68 4.69 5.13
N ILE A 79 -14.33 4.88 3.99
CA ILE A 79 -13.71 4.67 2.66
C ILE A 79 -12.63 5.73 2.43
N ILE A 80 -12.94 7.00 2.71
CA ILE A 80 -11.99 8.11 2.55
C ILE A 80 -10.82 7.92 3.51
N LEU A 81 -11.09 7.60 4.78
CA LEU A 81 -10.02 7.40 5.77
C LEU A 81 -9.09 6.24 5.40
N ARG A 82 -9.63 5.12 4.92
CA ARG A 82 -8.81 3.98 4.45
C ARG A 82 -8.01 4.32 3.22
N PHE A 83 -8.60 5.03 2.26
CA PHE A 83 -7.90 5.50 1.07
C PHE A 83 -6.69 6.38 1.46
N LEU A 84 -6.90 7.36 2.33
CA LEU A 84 -5.83 8.21 2.85
C LEU A 84 -4.77 7.40 3.61
N HIS A 85 -5.19 6.47 4.46
CA HIS A 85 -4.29 5.59 5.21
C HIS A 85 -3.44 4.68 4.31
N VAL A 86 -3.96 4.26 3.16
CA VAL A 86 -3.19 3.50 2.16
C VAL A 86 -2.19 4.41 1.45
N ILE A 87 -2.59 5.62 1.06
CA ILE A 87 -1.70 6.56 0.35
C ILE A 87 -0.52 6.97 1.23
N PHE A 88 -0.78 7.46 2.45
CA PHE A 88 0.30 7.94 3.30
C PHE A 88 1.20 6.79 3.75
N GLY A 89 0.62 5.61 4.03
CA GLY A 89 1.38 4.37 4.24
C GLY A 89 2.28 4.02 3.05
N ALA A 90 1.78 4.12 1.81
CA ALA A 90 2.57 3.85 0.61
C ALA A 90 3.73 4.85 0.45
N VAL A 91 3.51 6.14 0.72
CA VAL A 91 4.58 7.16 0.69
C VAL A 91 5.65 6.88 1.75
N MET A 92 5.25 6.46 2.96
CA MET A 92 6.20 6.06 4.01
C MET A 92 7.05 4.86 3.58
N ILE A 93 6.42 3.79 3.08
CA ILE A 93 7.13 2.58 2.64
C ILE A 93 8.03 2.87 1.44
N ALA A 94 7.58 3.67 0.47
CA ALA A 94 8.39 4.10 -0.66
C ALA A 94 9.61 4.90 -0.19
N SER A 95 9.43 5.80 0.78
CA SER A 95 10.52 6.60 1.35
C SER A 95 11.55 5.73 2.07
N VAL A 96 11.12 4.75 2.88
CA VAL A 96 12.02 3.80 3.54
C VAL A 96 12.78 2.95 2.51
N THR A 97 12.08 2.48 1.48
CA THR A 97 12.68 1.67 0.40
C THR A 97 13.73 2.46 -0.38
N LEU A 98 13.42 3.69 -0.77
CA LEU A 98 14.37 4.54 -1.49
C LEU A 98 15.54 4.94 -0.60
N LEU A 99 15.33 5.23 0.70
CA LEU A 99 16.43 5.44 1.65
C LEU A 99 17.33 4.21 1.78
N ALA A 100 16.76 3.00 1.75
CA ALA A 100 17.52 1.76 1.73
C ALA A 100 18.35 1.62 0.44
N ILE A 101 17.78 1.92 -0.72
CA ILE A 101 18.51 1.93 -2.00
C ILE A 101 19.65 2.96 -1.96
N SER A 102 19.38 4.18 -1.48
CA SER A 102 20.40 5.22 -1.31
C SER A 102 21.52 4.78 -0.37
N TYR A 103 21.21 4.01 0.68
CA TYR A 103 22.23 3.44 1.55
C TYR A 103 23.19 2.51 0.81
N PHE A 104 22.67 1.62 -0.04
CA PHE A 104 23.50 0.69 -0.81
C PHE A 104 24.30 1.38 -1.93
N LYS A 105 23.85 2.55 -2.39
CA LYS A 105 24.52 3.34 -3.43
C LYS A 105 25.47 4.42 -2.90
N LYS A 106 25.50 4.67 -1.58
CA LYS A 106 26.23 5.80 -0.99
C LYS A 106 27.72 5.87 -1.34
N ASP A 107 28.37 4.71 -1.50
CA ASP A 107 29.82 4.64 -1.76
C ASP A 107 30.12 4.84 -3.26
N ALA A 108 29.13 4.62 -4.13
CA ALA A 108 29.25 4.81 -5.59
C ALA A 108 28.75 6.20 -6.03
N ASP A 109 27.76 6.77 -5.34
CA ASP A 109 27.17 8.08 -5.65
C ASP A 109 26.70 8.78 -4.36
N GLU A 110 27.63 9.49 -3.73
CA GLU A 110 27.38 10.23 -2.48
C GLU A 110 26.38 11.37 -2.69
N ASN A 111 26.41 12.02 -3.86
CA ASN A 111 25.49 13.11 -4.20
C ASN A 111 24.04 12.61 -4.29
N PHE A 112 23.82 11.48 -4.94
CA PHE A 112 22.51 10.83 -4.98
C PHE A 112 22.02 10.45 -3.58
N ALA A 113 22.90 9.91 -2.73
CA ALA A 113 22.53 9.51 -1.38
C ALA A 113 22.15 10.72 -0.50
N ALA A 114 22.91 11.81 -0.59
CA ALA A 114 22.62 13.05 0.14
C ALA A 114 21.31 13.71 -0.34
N TYR A 115 21.13 13.83 -1.65
CA TYR A 115 19.91 14.38 -2.26
C TYR A 115 18.67 13.58 -1.87
N SER A 116 18.73 12.26 -2.03
CA SER A 116 17.63 11.36 -1.69
C SER A 116 17.25 11.48 -0.21
N ALA A 117 18.24 11.52 0.69
CA ALA A 117 17.97 11.70 2.11
C ALA A 117 17.36 13.06 2.46
N ALA A 118 17.78 14.14 1.78
CA ALA A 118 17.24 15.48 1.99
C ALA A 118 15.77 15.58 1.55
N TYR A 119 15.40 14.91 0.45
CA TYR A 119 14.04 14.93 -0.09
C TYR A 119 13.09 13.95 0.64
N LEU A 120 13.55 12.72 0.90
CA LEU A 120 12.68 11.65 1.40
C LEU A 120 12.35 11.76 2.89
N ARG A 121 13.23 12.34 3.71
CA ARG A 121 12.96 12.54 5.14
C ARG A 121 11.74 13.44 5.41
N PRO A 122 11.68 14.68 4.87
CA PRO A 122 10.51 15.54 5.08
C PRO A 122 9.24 14.92 4.47
N ALA A 123 9.35 14.26 3.31
CA ALA A 123 8.22 13.54 2.70
C ALA A 123 7.72 12.40 3.62
N PHE A 124 8.62 11.60 4.18
CA PHE A 124 8.29 10.58 5.16
C PHE A 124 7.62 11.17 6.40
N LEU A 125 8.13 12.28 6.95
CA LEU A 125 7.55 12.88 8.16
C LEU A 125 6.14 13.40 7.93
N ALA A 126 5.92 14.09 6.80
CA ALA A 126 4.61 14.57 6.41
C ALA A 126 3.64 13.39 6.26
N ALA A 127 4.06 12.33 5.57
CA ALA A 127 3.27 11.12 5.42
C ALA A 127 3.01 10.44 6.77
N PHE A 128 4.00 10.33 7.66
CA PHE A 128 3.84 9.76 9.01
C PHE A 128 2.84 10.55 9.85
N ALA A 129 2.92 11.88 9.85
CA ALA A 129 1.98 12.72 10.59
C ALA A 129 0.54 12.51 10.10
N LEU A 130 0.34 12.52 8.78
CA LEU A 130 -0.96 12.28 8.16
C LEU A 130 -1.45 10.83 8.38
N GLN A 131 -0.54 9.85 8.36
CA GLN A 131 -0.83 8.44 8.66
C GLN A 131 -1.26 8.25 10.11
N ALA A 132 -0.58 8.91 11.05
CA ALA A 132 -0.90 8.85 12.47
C ALA A 132 -2.26 9.50 12.73
N THR A 133 -2.52 10.68 12.17
CA THR A 133 -3.83 11.34 12.28
C THR A 133 -4.94 10.48 11.69
N THR A 134 -4.78 9.98 10.47
CA THR A 134 -5.81 9.12 9.82
C THR A 134 -6.02 7.83 10.60
N GLY A 135 -4.95 7.18 11.07
CA GLY A 135 -5.03 5.97 11.89
C GLY A 135 -5.75 6.18 13.22
N LEU A 136 -5.49 7.29 13.92
CA LEU A 136 -6.20 7.63 15.15
C LEU A 136 -7.68 7.91 14.89
N VAL A 137 -8.01 8.70 13.86
CA VAL A 137 -9.40 8.95 13.48
C VAL A 137 -10.11 7.64 13.14
N MET A 138 -9.45 6.72 12.42
CA MET A 138 -9.99 5.40 12.12
C MET A 138 -10.22 4.54 13.37
N LEU A 139 -9.33 4.63 14.37
CA LEU A 139 -9.47 3.92 15.64
C LEU A 139 -10.69 4.42 16.41
N PHE A 140 -10.86 5.75 16.54
CA PHE A 140 -12.01 6.33 17.23
C PHE A 140 -13.33 6.16 16.48
N ALA A 141 -13.28 6.00 15.15
CA ALA A 141 -14.46 5.74 14.35
C ALA A 141 -14.93 4.28 14.39
N GLN A 142 -14.18 3.37 15.05
CA GLN A 142 -14.61 1.98 15.18
C GLN A 142 -15.87 1.84 16.05
N LYS A 143 -16.59 0.72 15.87
CA LYS A 143 -17.69 0.35 16.77
C LYS A 143 -17.17 0.21 18.22
N PRO A 144 -17.98 0.54 19.24
CA PRO A 144 -17.53 0.52 20.65
C PRO A 144 -16.91 -0.80 21.10
N GLU A 145 -17.40 -1.93 20.61
CA GLU A 145 -16.89 -3.27 20.95
C GLU A 145 -15.48 -3.50 20.38
N ILE A 146 -15.26 -3.08 19.13
CA ILE A 146 -13.95 -3.19 18.46
C ILE A 146 -12.95 -2.21 19.10
N PHE A 147 -13.40 -0.98 19.36
CA PHE A 147 -12.57 0.03 20.02
C PHE A 147 -12.11 -0.44 21.41
N SER A 148 -13.03 -0.94 22.24
CA SER A 148 -12.71 -1.43 23.58
C SER A 148 -11.77 -2.64 23.55
N ALA A 149 -11.99 -3.59 22.62
CA ALA A 149 -11.08 -4.72 22.43
C ALA A 149 -9.65 -4.27 22.09
N LEU A 150 -9.50 -3.27 21.24
CA LEU A 150 -8.20 -2.71 20.85
C LEU A 150 -7.55 -1.86 21.95
N THR A 151 -8.33 -1.21 22.82
CA THR A 151 -7.81 -0.24 23.81
C THR A 151 -7.66 -0.77 25.24
N GLY A 152 -8.12 -1.99 25.53
CA GLY A 152 -7.78 -2.65 26.80
C GLY A 152 -8.61 -3.87 27.18
N ALA A 153 -9.77 -4.08 26.56
CA ALA A 153 -10.63 -5.22 26.90
C ALA A 153 -10.04 -6.57 26.45
N SER A 154 -9.18 -6.58 25.41
CA SER A 154 -8.40 -7.75 25.00
C SER A 154 -6.91 -7.46 25.10
N PRO A 155 -6.20 -7.98 26.12
CA PRO A 155 -4.77 -7.74 26.30
C PRO A 155 -3.95 -8.10 25.05
N ALA A 156 -4.31 -9.19 24.37
CA ALA A 156 -3.65 -9.62 23.15
C ALA A 156 -3.77 -8.58 22.03
N MET A 157 -5.00 -8.13 21.72
CA MET A 157 -5.22 -7.17 20.63
C MET A 157 -4.68 -5.77 20.96
N THR A 158 -4.73 -5.37 22.23
CA THR A 158 -4.11 -4.14 22.71
C THR A 158 -2.59 -4.17 22.52
N ILE A 159 -1.92 -5.26 22.90
CA ILE A 159 -0.48 -5.42 22.69
C ILE A 159 -0.14 -5.37 21.20
N VAL A 160 -0.89 -6.08 20.35
CA VAL A 160 -0.68 -6.09 18.90
C VAL A 160 -0.79 -4.68 18.31
N LEU A 161 -1.87 -3.95 18.64
CA LEU A 161 -2.07 -2.59 18.14
C LEU A 161 -0.94 -1.66 18.58
N TRP A 162 -0.68 -1.58 19.89
CA TRP A 162 0.26 -0.61 20.42
C TRP A 162 1.70 -0.95 20.08
N THR A 163 2.06 -2.23 19.95
CA THR A 163 3.38 -2.62 19.43
C THR A 163 3.55 -2.16 17.98
N GLY A 164 2.51 -2.27 17.14
CA GLY A 164 2.53 -1.76 15.77
C GLY A 164 2.68 -0.24 15.71
N VAL A 165 1.98 0.48 16.59
CA VAL A 165 2.09 1.94 16.74
C VAL A 165 3.49 2.33 17.21
N THR A 166 4.02 1.69 18.24
CA THR A 166 5.38 1.94 18.74
C THR A 166 6.42 1.67 17.65
N ALA A 167 6.28 0.60 16.88
CA ALA A 167 7.15 0.33 15.74
C ALA A 167 7.08 1.46 14.68
N ALA A 168 5.92 2.07 14.44
CA ALA A 168 5.80 3.22 13.54
C ALA A 168 6.51 4.46 14.10
N PHE A 169 6.44 4.72 15.41
CA PHE A 169 7.20 5.81 16.04
C PHE A 169 8.71 5.56 16.01
N VAL A 170 9.15 4.31 16.15
CA VAL A 170 10.56 3.92 15.98
C VAL A 170 11.02 4.26 14.55
N GLN A 171 10.20 3.97 13.52
CA GLN A 171 10.52 4.37 12.14
C GLN A 171 10.71 5.88 12.02
N ALA A 172 9.77 6.67 12.56
CA ALA A 172 9.84 8.13 12.51
C ALA A 172 11.08 8.69 13.21
N PHE A 173 11.44 8.12 14.37
CA PHE A 173 12.64 8.48 15.11
C PHE A 173 13.91 8.19 14.28
N PHE A 174 14.08 6.97 13.79
CA PHE A 174 15.28 6.59 13.03
C PHE A 174 15.39 7.29 11.66
N ALA A 175 14.26 7.63 11.04
CA ALA A 175 14.24 8.41 9.80
C ALA A 175 14.74 9.85 9.99
N HIS A 176 14.59 10.42 11.20
CA HIS A 176 14.85 11.85 11.47
C HIS A 176 16.06 12.13 12.36
N LEU A 177 16.80 11.11 12.81
CA LEU A 177 18.04 11.30 13.56
C LEU A 177 19.03 12.17 12.78
N LYS A 178 19.13 13.47 13.10
CA LYS A 178 20.06 14.42 12.47
C LYS A 178 21.51 14.05 12.81
N SER A 179 22.07 13.10 12.07
CA SER A 179 23.46 12.71 12.23
C SER A 179 23.97 12.12 10.92
N PRO A 180 25.28 12.23 10.58
CA PRO A 180 25.91 11.47 9.50
C PRO A 180 25.72 9.94 9.63
N LYS A 181 25.16 9.51 10.77
CA LYS A 181 24.74 8.15 11.11
C LYS A 181 23.52 7.61 10.33
N ILE A 182 22.79 8.38 9.50
CA ILE A 182 21.70 7.79 8.69
C ILE A 182 22.19 6.60 7.86
N PHE A 183 23.43 6.70 7.36
CA PHE A 183 24.05 5.62 6.60
C PHE A 183 24.83 4.62 7.46
N LYS A 184 24.47 4.49 8.75
CA LYS A 184 24.90 3.36 9.58
C LYS A 184 23.96 2.18 9.38
N LYS A 185 24.56 0.99 9.32
CA LYS A 185 23.84 -0.28 9.14
C LYS A 185 22.69 -0.45 10.12
N TRP A 186 22.91 -0.09 11.40
CA TRP A 186 21.88 -0.17 12.44
C TRP A 186 20.65 0.69 12.17
N ASN A 187 20.80 1.91 11.65
CA ASN A 187 19.67 2.78 11.36
C ASN A 187 18.82 2.20 10.22
N LEU A 188 19.47 1.68 9.17
CA LEU A 188 18.78 1.01 8.07
C LEU A 188 18.03 -0.23 8.54
N VAL A 189 18.69 -1.10 9.31
CA VAL A 189 18.06 -2.31 9.86
C VAL A 189 16.87 -1.94 10.73
N SER A 190 17.00 -0.95 11.61
CA SER A 190 15.89 -0.47 12.44
C SER A 190 14.73 0.02 11.59
N LEU A 191 14.97 0.84 10.55
CA LEU A 191 13.92 1.34 9.65
C LEU A 191 13.18 0.19 8.96
N VAL A 192 13.91 -0.70 8.29
CA VAL A 192 13.31 -1.81 7.54
C VAL A 192 12.57 -2.78 8.47
N ALA A 193 13.19 -3.17 9.58
CA ALA A 193 12.60 -4.11 10.53
C ALA A 193 11.33 -3.53 11.19
N SER A 194 11.37 -2.26 11.59
CA SER A 194 10.19 -1.62 12.19
C SER A 194 9.08 -1.36 11.16
N SER A 195 9.40 -1.04 9.90
CA SER A 195 8.40 -1.00 8.81
C SER A 195 7.75 -2.36 8.57
N ALA A 196 8.53 -3.43 8.48
CA ALA A 196 8.00 -4.79 8.31
C ALA A 196 7.12 -5.20 9.50
N LEU A 197 7.57 -4.94 10.73
CA LEU A 197 6.82 -5.24 11.94
C LEU A 197 5.49 -4.49 11.99
N THR A 198 5.48 -3.18 11.69
CA THR A 198 4.25 -2.40 11.61
C THR A 198 3.27 -2.97 10.57
N LEU A 199 3.75 -3.36 9.39
CA LEU A 199 2.89 -3.95 8.35
C LEU A 199 2.28 -5.29 8.78
N ILE A 200 3.08 -6.15 9.41
CA ILE A 200 2.61 -7.45 9.92
C ILE A 200 1.54 -7.24 10.99
N LEU A 201 1.80 -6.39 11.99
CA LEU A 201 0.85 -6.13 13.06
C LEU A 201 -0.41 -5.41 12.55
N MET A 202 -0.28 -4.53 11.57
CA MET A 202 -1.43 -3.89 10.90
C MET A 202 -2.28 -4.93 10.16
N ALA A 203 -1.67 -5.93 9.51
CA ALA A 203 -2.41 -7.01 8.88
C ALA A 203 -3.22 -7.83 9.90
N VAL A 204 -2.63 -8.13 11.07
CA VAL A 204 -3.32 -8.82 12.17
C VAL A 204 -4.48 -8.00 12.72
N VAL A 205 -4.28 -6.71 13.00
CA VAL A 205 -5.37 -5.82 13.47
C VAL A 205 -6.48 -5.71 12.44
N ARG A 206 -6.13 -5.58 11.15
CA ARG A 206 -7.11 -5.53 10.06
C ARG A 206 -7.93 -6.82 9.98
N ASP A 207 -7.29 -7.97 10.12
CA ASP A 207 -7.94 -9.28 10.08
C ASP A 207 -8.94 -9.42 11.24
N PHE A 208 -8.52 -9.05 12.45
CA PHE A 208 -9.39 -9.00 13.62
C PHE A 208 -10.59 -8.07 13.44
N ILE A 209 -10.38 -6.84 12.94
CA ILE A 209 -11.47 -5.89 12.67
C ILE A 209 -12.44 -6.48 11.65
N ARG A 210 -11.92 -7.06 10.56
CA ARG A 210 -12.75 -7.69 9.53
C ARG A 210 -13.63 -8.78 10.14
N ASP A 211 -13.04 -9.69 10.90
CA ASP A 211 -13.78 -10.83 11.47
C ASP A 211 -14.80 -10.36 12.51
N SER A 212 -14.47 -9.31 13.28
CA SER A 212 -15.40 -8.67 14.22
C SER A 212 -16.56 -7.93 13.54
N GLU A 213 -16.31 -7.31 12.37
CA GLU A 213 -17.35 -6.61 11.60
C GLU A 213 -18.28 -7.55 10.84
N ILE A 214 -17.72 -8.63 10.29
CA ILE A 214 -18.47 -9.68 9.58
C ILE A 214 -19.31 -10.51 10.58
N GLY A 215 -18.79 -10.75 11.79
CA GLY A 215 -19.49 -11.45 12.86
C GLY A 215 -20.03 -12.82 12.42
N ALA A 216 -21.22 -13.19 12.90
CA ALA A 216 -21.87 -14.46 12.55
C ALA A 216 -22.48 -14.50 11.14
N ALA A 217 -22.48 -13.38 10.39
CA ALA A 217 -23.10 -13.31 9.06
C ALA A 217 -22.33 -14.13 8.01
N PHE A 218 -21.07 -14.47 8.29
CA PHE A 218 -20.26 -15.33 7.44
C PHE A 218 -19.46 -16.30 8.32
N SER A 219 -19.67 -17.60 8.11
CA SER A 219 -18.88 -18.66 8.76
C SER A 219 -18.11 -19.42 7.70
N TYR A 220 -16.78 -19.41 7.81
CA TYR A 220 -15.89 -20.23 6.95
C TYR A 220 -16.25 -21.72 7.04
N MET A 221 -16.76 -22.18 8.19
CA MET A 221 -17.17 -23.56 8.40
C MET A 221 -18.48 -23.90 7.67
N ASN A 222 -19.36 -22.91 7.44
CA ASN A 222 -20.66 -23.12 6.81
C ASN A 222 -20.67 -22.84 5.29
N ASN A 223 -19.60 -22.24 4.76
CA ASN A 223 -19.41 -22.05 3.32
C ASN A 223 -18.15 -22.82 2.88
N PRO A 224 -18.24 -24.15 2.67
CA PRO A 224 -17.10 -24.93 2.24
C PRO A 224 -16.52 -24.34 0.96
N TYR A 225 -15.21 -24.13 0.96
CA TYR A 225 -14.47 -23.56 -0.16
C TYR A 225 -14.76 -24.36 -1.43
N GLN A 226 -15.40 -23.72 -2.40
CA GLN A 226 -15.62 -24.33 -3.71
C GLN A 226 -14.41 -24.02 -4.60
N TRP A 227 -13.66 -25.06 -4.91
CA TRP A 227 -12.52 -24.99 -5.81
C TRP A 227 -12.98 -24.51 -7.18
N ASN A 228 -12.57 -23.30 -7.56
CA ASN A 228 -12.77 -22.79 -8.91
C ASN A 228 -11.53 -23.15 -9.75
N PHE A 229 -11.50 -24.37 -10.28
CA PHE A 229 -10.39 -24.88 -11.09
C PHE A 229 -10.15 -24.05 -12.34
N VAL A 230 -11.18 -23.39 -12.89
CA VAL A 230 -11.04 -22.49 -14.04
C VAL A 230 -10.19 -21.28 -13.67
N VAL A 231 -10.48 -20.65 -12.52
CA VAL A 231 -9.69 -19.52 -12.00
C VAL A 231 -8.26 -19.96 -11.66
N LEU A 232 -8.11 -21.13 -11.03
CA LEU A 232 -6.80 -21.69 -10.69
C LEU A 232 -5.95 -21.96 -11.96
N GLY A 233 -6.55 -22.55 -12.99
CA GLY A 233 -5.90 -22.78 -14.28
C GLY A 233 -5.51 -21.48 -14.96
N ALA A 234 -6.41 -20.49 -15.01
CA ALA A 234 -6.12 -19.17 -15.55
C ALA A 234 -4.97 -18.47 -14.80
N PHE A 235 -4.90 -18.61 -13.47
CA PHE A 235 -3.78 -18.11 -12.66
C PHE A 235 -2.45 -18.75 -13.07
N PHE A 236 -2.36 -20.08 -13.20
CA PHE A 236 -1.10 -20.73 -13.58
C PHE A 236 -0.68 -20.42 -15.02
N VAL A 237 -1.64 -20.32 -15.95
CA VAL A 237 -1.35 -19.92 -17.33
C VAL A 237 -0.80 -18.49 -17.38
N THR A 238 -1.46 -17.55 -16.70
CA THR A 238 -1.00 -16.15 -16.67
C THR A 238 0.32 -15.98 -15.93
N LEU A 239 0.53 -16.70 -14.82
CA LEU A 239 1.80 -16.71 -14.08
C LEU A 239 2.93 -17.24 -14.96
N SER A 240 2.71 -18.36 -15.66
CA SER A 240 3.71 -18.98 -16.53
C SER A 240 4.04 -18.07 -17.71
N ALA A 241 3.02 -17.45 -18.34
CA ALA A 241 3.22 -16.49 -19.41
C ALA A 241 3.99 -15.25 -18.94
N GLY A 242 3.67 -14.72 -17.75
CA GLY A 242 4.41 -13.61 -17.14
C GLY A 242 5.86 -13.97 -16.84
N ALA A 243 6.10 -15.13 -16.24
CA ALA A 243 7.46 -15.62 -15.97
C ALA A 243 8.26 -15.83 -17.27
N ALA A 244 7.64 -16.40 -18.31
CA ALA A 244 8.25 -16.57 -19.62
C ALA A 244 8.58 -15.22 -20.28
N ALA A 245 7.70 -14.22 -20.17
CA ALA A 245 7.96 -12.87 -20.66
C ALA A 245 9.15 -12.21 -19.93
N ILE A 246 9.22 -12.33 -18.60
CA ILE A 246 10.35 -11.84 -17.81
C ILE A 246 11.64 -12.57 -18.22
N ALA A 247 11.61 -13.90 -18.34
CA ALA A 247 12.77 -14.67 -18.79
C ALA A 247 13.22 -14.26 -20.20
N TYR A 248 12.27 -14.00 -21.11
CA TYR A 248 12.57 -13.48 -22.44
C TYR A 248 13.21 -12.09 -22.38
N MET A 249 12.72 -11.19 -21.54
CA MET A 249 13.33 -9.86 -21.35
C MET A 249 14.75 -9.94 -20.76
N LEU A 250 14.99 -10.86 -19.82
CA LEU A 250 16.29 -11.01 -19.15
C LEU A 250 17.34 -11.74 -20.00
N PHE A 251 16.92 -12.77 -20.75
CA PHE A 251 17.84 -13.70 -21.43
C PHE A 251 17.69 -13.73 -22.95
N GLY A 252 16.55 -13.29 -23.48
CA GLY A 252 16.22 -13.33 -24.91
C GLY A 252 16.60 -12.07 -25.69
N LEU A 253 16.79 -10.93 -25.01
CA LEU A 253 17.31 -9.72 -25.62
C LEU A 253 18.82 -9.85 -25.82
N LYS A 254 19.23 -10.41 -26.96
CA LYS A 254 20.60 -10.20 -27.46
C LYS A 254 20.77 -8.69 -27.67
N GLU A 255 21.83 -8.13 -27.09
CA GLU A 255 22.26 -6.76 -27.37
C GLU A 255 22.33 -6.58 -28.90
N ILE A 256 21.38 -5.82 -29.45
CA ILE A 256 21.56 -5.22 -30.76
C ILE A 256 22.56 -4.09 -30.51
N LYS A 257 23.84 -4.39 -30.78
CA LYS A 257 24.91 -3.39 -30.81
C LYS A 257 24.69 -2.39 -31.94
#